data_AF-A0A1I1EGT3-F1
#
_entry.id   AF-A0A1I1EGT3-F1
#
_cell.length_a   1.000
_cell.length_b   1.000
_cell.length_c   1.000
_cell.angle_alpha   90.00
_cell.angle_beta   90.00
_cell.angle_gamma   90.00
#
_symmetry.space_group_name_H-M   'P 1'
#
loop_
_entity.id
_entity.type
_entity.pdbx_description
1 polymer ?
#
loop_
_entity_poly.entity_id
_entity_poly.type
_entity_poly.pdbx_seq_one_letter_code
_entity_poly.pdbx_strand_id
1 'polypeptide(L)' 'MMNNVITWFELPVNNFDRAKKFYENVFEISLTQMEIEGFKSLTFPFDGSNVSGSLVQNQGN' A
#
# COMPACT_ATOMS: atom_id res chain seq x y z
N MET A 1 -22.03 -5.41 -10.61
CA MET A 1 -21.85 -4.56 -9.42
C MET A 1 -20.75 -5.19 -8.58
N MET A 2 -19.76 -4.43 -8.15
CA MET A 2 -18.63 -4.95 -7.39
C MET A 2 -19.11 -5.38 -5.98
N ASN A 3 -18.93 -6.67 -5.63
CA ASN A 3 -19.39 -7.27 -4.38
C ASN A 3 -18.38 -7.14 -3.22
N ASN A 4 -17.50 -6.13 -3.27
CA ASN A 4 -16.49 -5.95 -2.23
C ASN A 4 -17.00 -4.94 -1.20
N VAL A 5 -17.16 -5.39 0.05
CA VAL A 5 -17.53 -4.52 1.20
C VAL A 5 -16.43 -3.48 1.47
N ILE A 6 -15.19 -3.78 1.08
CA ILE A 6 -14.02 -2.91 1.21
C ILE A 6 -13.45 -2.66 -0.19
N THR A 7 -13.28 -1.40 -0.57
CA THR A 7 -12.70 -0.99 -1.86
C THR A 7 -11.27 -0.44 -1.71
N TRP A 8 -10.94 0.05 -0.50
CA TRP A 8 -9.65 0.64 -0.17
C TRP A 8 -9.27 0.32 1.28
N PHE A 9 -8.00 0.02 1.54
CA PHE A 9 -7.47 -0.16 2.89
C PHE A 9 -6.15 0.59 3.09
N GLU A 10 -5.85 0.95 4.34
CA GLU A 10 -4.59 1.60 4.71
C GLU A 10 -3.91 0.80 5.82
N LEU A 11 -2.64 0.43 5.60
CA LEU A 11 -1.86 -0.33 6.58
C LEU A 11 -0.72 0.54 7.12
N PRO A 12 -0.67 0.82 8.42
CA PRO A 12 0.45 1.52 9.02
C PRO A 12 1.70 0.65 8.98
N VAL A 13 2.81 1.20 8.53
CA VAL A 13 4.11 0.53 8.48
C VAL A 13 5.16 1.36 9.20
N ASN A 14 6.00 0.70 10.00
CA ASN A 14 7.11 1.37 10.69
C ASN A 14 8.34 1.52 9.78
N ASN A 15 8.51 0.62 8.81
CA ASN A 15 9.65 0.60 7.90
C ASN A 15 9.18 0.28 6.46
N PHE A 16 9.28 1.29 5.59
CA PHE A 16 8.85 1.21 4.20
C PHE A 16 9.63 0.20 3.36
N ASP A 17 10.96 0.20 3.44
CA ASP A 17 11.78 -0.68 2.61
C ASP A 17 11.55 -2.16 2.93
N ARG A 18 11.40 -2.46 4.22
CA ARG A 18 11.06 -3.81 4.68
C ARG A 18 9.65 -4.19 4.23
N ALA A 19 8.68 -3.30 4.41
CA ALA A 19 7.29 -3.58 4.03
C ALA A 19 7.18 -3.78 2.50
N LYS A 20 7.81 -2.92 1.71
CA LYS A 20 7.89 -3.05 0.25
C LYS A 20 8.36 -4.44 -0.16
N LYS A 21 9.57 -4.82 0.27
CA LYS A 21 10.16 -6.12 -0.05
C LYS A 21 9.27 -7.28 0.40
N PHE A 22 8.67 -7.19 1.59
CA PHE A 22 7.79 -8.24 2.10
C PHE A 22 6.56 -8.42 1.21
N TYR A 23 5.81 -7.34 0.96
CA TYR A 23 4.56 -7.42 0.20
C TYR A 23 4.81 -7.71 -1.29
N GLU A 24 5.85 -7.14 -1.89
CA GLU A 24 6.24 -7.47 -3.28
C GLU A 24 6.62 -8.94 -3.42
N ASN A 25 7.38 -9.50 -2.47
CA ASN A 25 7.80 -10.90 -2.55
C ASN A 25 6.67 -11.90 -2.21
N VAL A 26 5.82 -11.58 -1.23
CA VAL A 26 4.75 -12.50 -0.79
C VAL A 26 3.61 -12.56 -1.80
N PHE A 27 3.25 -11.43 -2.38
CA PHE A 27 2.13 -11.34 -3.31
C PHE A 27 2.57 -11.34 -4.79
N GLU A 28 3.89 -11.37 -5.05
CA GLU A 28 4.47 -11.29 -6.40
C GLU A 28 3.96 -10.07 -7.18
N ILE A 29 3.80 -8.95 -6.49
CA ILE A 29 3.32 -7.67 -7.04
C ILE A 29 4.43 -6.61 -7.03
N SER A 30 4.20 -5.50 -7.74
CA SER A 30 5.00 -4.28 -7.60
C SER A 30 4.21 -3.20 -6.90
N LEU A 31 4.78 -2.62 -5.86
CA LEU A 31 4.17 -1.51 -5.12
C LEU A 31 4.65 -0.17 -5.67
N THR A 32 3.72 0.75 -5.85
CA THR A 32 4.04 2.11 -6.33
C THR A 32 4.35 3.00 -5.14
N GLN A 33 5.59 3.48 -5.05
CA GLN A 33 5.99 4.44 -4.03
C GLN A 33 5.55 5.85 -4.42
N MET A 34 4.91 6.53 -3.48
CA MET A 34 4.54 7.94 -3.61
C MET A 34 5.07 8.69 -2.38
N GLU A 35 5.77 9.79 -2.63
CA GLU A 35 6.33 10.66 -1.59
C GLU A 35 5.83 12.09 -1.83
N ILE A 36 5.13 12.64 -0.85
CA ILE A 36 4.58 13.99 -0.89
C ILE A 36 4.97 14.69 0.42
N GLU A 37 5.75 15.76 0.33
CA GLU A 37 6.14 16.62 1.47
C GLU A 37 6.67 15.83 2.70
N GLY A 38 7.49 14.79 2.47
CA GLY A 38 8.06 13.94 3.53
C GLY A 38 7.13 12.82 4.02
N PHE A 39 5.89 12.76 3.55
CA PHE A 39 4.99 11.63 3.74
C PHE A 39 5.25 10.56 2.68
N LYS A 40 5.66 9.38 3.12
CA LYS A 40 5.88 8.22 2.25
C LYS A 40 4.67 7.31 2.28
N SER A 41 4.29 6.78 1.12
CA SER A 41 3.25 5.77 0.96
C SER A 41 3.60 4.76 -0.13
N LEU A 42 3.10 3.53 -0.02
CA LEU A 42 3.23 2.48 -1.04
C LEU A 42 1.86 1.94 -1.41
N THR A 43 1.45 2.18 -2.66
CA THR A 43 0.13 1.81 -3.14
C THR A 43 0.16 0.43 -3.81
N PHE A 44 -0.83 -0.40 -3.47
CA PHE A 44 -1.08 -1.69 -4.12
C PHE A 44 -1.62 -1.48 -5.55
N PRO A 45 -1.30 -2.39 -6.50
CA PRO A 45 -1.78 -2.28 -7.87
C PRO A 45 -3.32 -2.27 -7.93
N PHE A 46 -3.87 -1.40 -8.77
CA PHE A 46 -5.32 -1.27 -8.98
C PHE A 46 -5.64 -1.33 -10.48
N ASP A 47 -6.52 -2.24 -10.87
CA ASP A 47 -6.93 -2.49 -12.26
C ASP A 47 -8.35 -1.98 -12.58
N GLY A 48 -8.98 -1.27 -11.64
CA GLY A 48 -10.35 -0.78 -11.76
C GLY A 48 -11.42 -1.75 -11.25
N SER A 49 -11.04 -3.01 -11.00
CA SER A 49 -11.93 -4.10 -10.59
C SER A 49 -11.52 -4.78 -9.27
N ASN A 50 -10.27 -4.65 -8.86
CA ASN A 50 -9.75 -5.26 -7.63
C ASN A 50 -9.82 -4.32 -6.41
N VAL A 51 -9.73 -4.88 -5.21
CA VAL A 51 -9.54 -4.09 -3.98
C VAL A 51 -8.09 -3.61 -3.95
N SER A 52 -7.88 -2.32 -3.68
CA SER A 52 -6.54 -1.73 -3.54
C SER A 52 -6.35 -1.14 -2.15
N GLY A 53 -5.17 -0.58 -1.89
CA GLY A 53 -4.83 0.03 -0.62
C GLY A 53 -3.45 0.66 -0.62
N SER A 54 -3.04 1.19 0.52
CA SER A 54 -1.72 1.80 0.68
C SER A 54 -1.06 1.46 2.01
N LEU A 55 0.25 1.30 1.99
CA LEU A 55 1.09 1.25 3.19
C LEU A 55 1.48 2.69 3.55
N VAL A 56 1.25 3.12 4.78
CA VAL A 56 1.50 4.50 5.23
C VAL A 56 2.47 4.49 6.42
N GLN A 57 3.52 5.33 6.44
CA GLN A 57 4.19 5.63 7.71
C GLN A 57 3.43 6.74 8.38
N ASN A 58 3.12 6.51 9.65
CA ASN A 58 2.91 7.63 10.53
C ASN A 58 4.29 8.18 10.94
N GLN A 59 4.52 9.50 10.82
CA GLN A 59 5.73 10.16 11.33
C GLN A 59 5.67 10.34 12.86
N GLY A 60 5.32 9.28 13.59
CA GLY A 60 5.07 9.32 15.02
C GLY A 60 5.70 8.13 15.74
N ASN A 61 7.02 8.24 15.98
CA ASN A 61 7.72 7.78 17.19
C ASN A 61 9.16 8.28 17.18
#